data_AF-A0A539D263-F1
#
_entry.id   AF-A0A539D263-F1
#
_cell.length_a   1.000
_cell.length_b   1.000
_cell.length_c   1.000
_cell.angle_alpha   90.00
_cell.angle_beta   90.00
_cell.angle_gamma   90.00
#
_symmetry.space_group_name_H-M   'P 1'
#
loop_
_entity.id
_entity.type
_entity.pdbx_description
1 polymer ?
#
loop_
_entity_poly.entity_id
_entity_poly.type
_entity_poly.pdbx_seq_one_letter_code
_entity_poly.pdbx_strand_id
1 'polypeptide(L)'
;AEAEGSPVIDRLAAARALARLEGDEAGLDSLDRRFLKALIENYGGGPVGMDTLAAAIAEARDAVEDVIEPYLLQQGFIQRTPRGRMACARAYAHLGLAEPPKPAGAGQAALFE
;
A
#
# COMPACT_ATOMS: atom_id res chain seq x y z
N ALA A 1 4.23 26.55 15.54
CA ALA A 1 3.50 26.21 14.30
C ALA A 1 2.47 27.30 14.08
N GLU A 2 2.81 28.29 13.26
CA GLU A 2 1.99 29.47 13.03
C GLU A 2 0.93 29.14 11.97
N ALA A 3 -0.32 29.21 12.38
CA ALA A 3 -1.47 29.07 11.50
C ALA A 3 -1.60 30.34 10.66
N GLU A 4 -1.45 30.21 9.34
CA GLU A 4 -1.82 31.27 8.39
C GLU A 4 -3.35 31.49 8.44
N GLY A 5 -3.77 32.40 9.32
CA GLY A 5 -4.59 33.55 8.93
C GLY A 5 -6.02 33.34 8.41
N SER A 6 -6.78 32.33 8.85
CA SER A 6 -8.24 32.34 8.63
C SER A 6 -9.02 31.86 9.86
N PRO A 7 -9.89 32.69 10.49
CA PRO A 7 -10.61 32.34 11.72
C PRO A 7 -11.81 31.39 11.48
N VAL A 8 -12.06 30.98 10.23
CA VAL A 8 -13.20 30.13 9.86
C VAL A 8 -12.70 28.99 8.97
N ILE A 9 -12.84 27.75 9.45
CA ILE A 9 -12.61 26.57 8.62
C ILE A 9 -13.77 26.44 7.64
N ASP A 10 -13.62 27.10 6.49
CA ASP A 10 -14.45 26.96 5.31
C ASP A 10 -14.21 25.57 4.68
N ARG A 11 -15.26 24.93 4.14
CA ARG A 11 -15.17 23.70 3.33
C ARG A 11 -14.13 23.81 2.21
N LEU A 12 -13.96 24.99 1.61
CA LEU A 12 -12.95 25.27 0.58
C LEU A 12 -11.53 25.31 1.15
N ALA A 13 -11.33 25.89 2.34
CA ALA A 13 -10.05 25.90 3.04
C ALA A 13 -9.66 24.50 3.52
N ALA A 14 -10.62 23.74 4.07
CA ALA A 14 -10.46 22.35 4.43
C ALA A 14 -10.14 21.48 3.21
N ALA A 15 -10.84 21.66 2.07
CA ALA A 15 -10.57 20.93 0.84
C ALA A 15 -9.17 21.25 0.27
N ARG A 16 -8.72 22.50 0.33
CA ARG A 16 -7.35 22.89 -0.10
C ARG A 16 -6.27 22.36 0.84
N ALA A 17 -6.54 22.26 2.13
CA ALA A 17 -5.64 21.63 3.09
C ALA A 17 -5.60 20.09 2.89
N LEU A 18 -6.75 19.46 2.65
CA LEU A 18 -6.85 18.03 2.34
C LEU A 18 -6.19 17.67 1.00
N ALA A 19 -6.32 18.52 -0.01
CA ALA A 19 -5.63 18.33 -1.30
C ALA A 19 -4.11 18.52 -1.20
N ARG A 20 -3.62 19.15 -0.13
CA ARG A 20 -2.18 19.27 0.20
C ARG A 20 -1.69 18.15 1.12
N LEU A 21 -2.59 17.53 1.87
CA LEU A 21 -2.33 16.25 2.52
C LEU A 21 -2.26 15.22 1.39
N GLU A 22 -1.09 14.65 1.19
CA GLU A 22 -0.79 13.75 0.07
C GLU A 22 -1.56 12.40 0.12
N GLY A 23 -2.68 12.31 0.85
CA GLY A 23 -3.50 11.13 0.99
C GLY A 23 -4.28 10.83 -0.29
N ASP A 24 -4.21 9.59 -0.74
CA ASP A 24 -5.01 9.08 -1.85
C ASP A 24 -6.50 8.99 -1.48
N GLU A 25 -7.40 8.79 -2.46
CA GLU A 25 -8.82 8.47 -2.24
C GLU A 25 -9.00 7.21 -1.38
N ALA A 26 -8.01 6.30 -1.43
CA ALA A 26 -7.96 5.11 -0.59
C ALA A 26 -7.44 5.38 0.83
N GLY A 27 -7.06 6.62 1.19
CA GLY A 27 -6.45 6.96 2.47
C GLY A 27 -4.97 6.58 2.60
N LEU A 28 -4.33 6.20 1.49
CA LEU A 28 -2.92 5.81 1.45
C LEU A 28 -2.02 7.04 1.47
N ASP A 29 -1.00 7.01 2.31
CA ASP A 29 -0.01 8.08 2.36
C ASP A 29 1.07 7.94 1.26
N SER A 30 2.05 8.84 1.26
CA SER A 30 3.13 8.81 0.27
C SER A 30 4.07 7.60 0.43
N LEU A 31 4.22 7.05 1.63
CA LEU A 31 5.05 5.87 1.90
C LEU A 31 4.33 4.58 1.48
N ASP A 32 3.05 4.45 1.79
CA ASP A 32 2.19 3.35 1.36
C ASP A 32 2.23 3.17 -0.16
N ARG A 33 2.07 4.28 -0.90
CA ARG A 33 2.12 4.26 -2.36
C ARG A 33 3.51 3.87 -2.87
N ARG A 34 4.58 4.35 -2.24
CA ARG A 34 5.95 3.93 -2.58
C ARG A 34 6.16 2.44 -2.33
N PHE A 35 5.61 1.91 -1.24
CA PHE A 35 5.67 0.48 -0.93
C PHE A 35 4.96 -0.36 -1.99
N LEU A 36 3.70 -0.01 -2.34
CA LEU A 36 2.94 -0.72 -3.37
C LEU A 36 3.60 -0.62 -4.75
N LYS A 37 4.12 0.57 -5.08
CA LYS A 37 4.84 0.81 -6.33
C LYS A 37 6.12 -0.01 -6.41
N ALA A 38 6.93 -0.04 -5.35
CA ALA A 38 8.12 -0.88 -5.29
C ALA A 38 7.77 -2.37 -5.44
N LEU A 39 6.75 -2.85 -4.73
CA LEU A 39 6.31 -4.24 -4.80
C LEU A 39 5.85 -4.64 -6.21
N ILE A 40 5.09 -3.77 -6.89
CA ILE A 40 4.51 -4.06 -8.20
C ILE A 40 5.49 -3.79 -9.35
N GLU A 41 6.10 -2.60 -9.41
CA GLU A 41 6.97 -2.20 -10.52
C GLU A 41 8.34 -2.87 -10.46
N ASN A 42 8.95 -3.00 -9.28
CA ASN A 42 10.31 -3.55 -9.18
C ASN A 42 10.30 -5.08 -9.13
N TYR A 43 9.26 -5.67 -8.51
CA TYR A 43 9.23 -7.11 -8.22
C TYR A 43 8.02 -7.84 -8.82
N GLY A 44 7.26 -7.18 -9.70
CA GLY A 44 6.15 -7.80 -10.43
C GLY A 44 4.99 -8.26 -9.56
N GLY A 45 4.87 -7.78 -8.32
CA GLY A 45 3.87 -8.21 -7.36
C GLY A 45 4.34 -9.26 -6.34
N GLY A 46 5.59 -9.70 -6.40
CA GLY A 46 6.20 -10.59 -5.41
C GLY A 46 6.06 -12.09 -5.69
N PRO A 47 6.38 -12.97 -4.71
CA PRO A 47 6.63 -12.67 -3.28
C PRO A 47 8.00 -12.03 -3.01
N VAL A 48 8.05 -11.00 -2.16
CA VAL A 48 9.26 -10.26 -1.79
C VAL A 48 9.48 -10.22 -0.26
N GLY A 49 10.72 -10.39 0.18
CA GLY A 49 11.08 -10.27 1.60
C GLY A 49 10.91 -8.85 2.15
N MET A 50 10.65 -8.74 3.45
CA MET A 50 10.44 -7.44 4.10
C MET A 50 11.68 -6.56 4.05
N ASP A 51 12.86 -7.13 4.29
CA ASP A 51 14.13 -6.41 4.24
C ASP A 51 14.39 -5.81 2.86
N THR A 52 14.01 -6.53 1.79
CA THR A 52 14.14 -6.05 0.41
C THR A 52 13.17 -4.91 0.11
N LEU A 53 11.92 -5.00 0.58
CA LEU A 53 10.94 -3.93 0.40
C LEU A 53 11.33 -2.67 1.18
N ALA A 54 11.75 -2.83 2.43
CA ALA A 54 12.23 -1.73 3.27
C ALA A 54 13.44 -1.02 2.63
N ALA A 55 14.41 -1.80 2.12
CA ALA A 55 15.54 -1.24 1.38
C ALA A 55 15.12 -0.51 0.09
N ALA A 56 14.11 -1.01 -0.63
CA ALA A 56 13.64 -0.40 -1.87
C ALA A 56 12.98 0.98 -1.66
N ILE A 57 12.37 1.21 -0.49
CA ILE A 57 11.76 2.50 -0.14
C ILE A 57 12.64 3.35 0.79
N ALA A 58 13.87 2.91 1.07
CA ALA A 58 14.82 3.56 1.97
C ALA A 58 14.29 3.78 3.40
N GLU A 59 13.49 2.84 3.90
CA GLU A 59 12.92 2.88 5.25
C GLU A 59 13.41 1.73 6.13
N ALA A 60 13.27 1.92 7.45
CA ALA A 60 13.57 0.88 8.41
C ALA A 60 12.52 -0.25 8.34
N ARG A 61 12.98 -1.51 8.36
CA ARG A 61 12.08 -2.68 8.34
C ARG A 61 10.98 -2.58 9.39
N ASP A 62 11.34 -2.25 10.63
CA ASP A 62 10.40 -2.22 11.75
C ASP A 62 9.31 -1.15 11.52
N ALA A 63 9.67 0.00 10.94
CA ALA A 63 8.69 1.02 10.58
C ALA A 63 7.70 0.52 9.52
N VAL A 64 8.18 -0.22 8.51
CA VAL A 64 7.30 -0.80 7.49
C VAL A 64 6.39 -1.89 8.09
N GLU A 65 6.92 -2.71 8.99
CA GLU A 65 6.18 -3.83 9.60
C GLU A 65 5.14 -3.38 10.62
N ASP A 66 5.46 -2.35 11.41
CA ASP A 66 4.61 -1.88 12.50
C ASP A 66 3.64 -0.77 12.08
N VAL A 67 3.98 0.02 11.04
CA VAL A 67 3.18 1.19 10.64
C VAL A 67 2.45 0.97 9.32
N ILE A 68 3.15 0.53 8.28
CA ILE A 68 2.62 0.48 6.90
C ILE A 68 1.84 -0.82 6.66
N GLU A 69 2.46 -1.96 6.98
CA GLU A 69 1.91 -3.28 6.66
C GLU A 69 0.51 -3.54 7.24
N PRO A 70 0.19 -3.19 8.50
CA PRO A 70 -1.11 -3.49 9.07
C PRO A 70 -2.27 -2.90 8.25
N TYR A 71 -2.11 -1.67 7.78
CA TYR A 71 -3.11 -0.99 6.98
C TYR A 71 -3.26 -1.62 5.59
N LEU A 72 -2.14 -1.82 4.88
CA LEU A 72 -2.15 -2.41 3.54
C LEU A 72 -2.72 -3.82 3.54
N LEU A 73 -2.44 -4.60 4.59
CA LEU A 73 -2.96 -5.95 4.76
C LEU A 73 -4.46 -5.93 5.06
N GLN A 74 -4.92 -5.05 5.97
CA GLN A 74 -6.34 -4.92 6.31
C GLN A 74 -7.20 -4.45 5.13
N GLN A 75 -6.69 -3.53 4.31
CA GLN A 75 -7.39 -3.05 3.11
C GLN A 75 -7.31 -4.04 1.93
N GLY A 76 -6.53 -5.12 2.06
CA GLY A 76 -6.37 -6.13 1.02
C GLY A 76 -5.53 -5.67 -0.18
N PHE A 77 -4.62 -4.72 0.03
CA PHE A 77 -3.61 -4.33 -0.97
C PHE A 77 -2.49 -5.37 -1.08
N ILE A 78 -2.15 -6.01 0.05
CA ILE A 78 -1.10 -7.03 0.10
C ILE A 78 -1.54 -8.27 0.88
N GLN A 79 -0.81 -9.36 0.65
CA GLN A 79 -0.95 -10.61 1.38
C GLN A 79 0.41 -11.06 1.93
N ARG A 80 0.41 -11.57 3.17
CA ARG A 80 1.55 -12.28 3.74
C ARG A 80 1.60 -13.71 3.18
N THR A 81 2.78 -14.11 2.75
CA THR A 81 3.10 -15.49 2.34
C THR A 81 4.35 -15.96 3.07
N PRO A 82 4.61 -17.28 3.17
CA PRO A 82 5.85 -17.79 3.78
C PRO A 82 7.12 -17.31 3.07
N ARG A 83 7.01 -16.88 1.81
CA ARG A 83 8.12 -16.41 0.97
C ARG A 83 8.27 -14.89 0.97
N GLY A 84 7.36 -14.14 1.58
CA GLY A 84 7.35 -12.68 1.55
C GLY A 84 5.95 -12.07 1.38
N ARG A 85 5.92 -10.78 1.04
CA ARG A 85 4.68 -10.02 0.76
C ARG A 85 4.39 -10.10 -0.74
N MET A 86 3.10 -10.23 -1.06
CA MET A 86 2.59 -10.30 -2.43
C MET A 86 1.52 -9.22 -2.63
N ALA A 87 1.51 -8.57 -3.78
CA ALA A 87 0.48 -7.60 -4.14
C ALA A 87 -0.82 -8.32 -4.52
N CYS A 88 -1.94 -7.80 -4.02
CA CYS A 88 -3.27 -8.26 -4.39
C CYS A 88 -3.83 -7.46 -5.58
N ALA A 89 -4.89 -7.97 -6.21
CA ALA A 89 -5.59 -7.30 -7.32
C ALA A 89 -5.93 -5.82 -7.03
N ARG A 90 -6.30 -5.50 -5.78
CA ARG A 90 -6.62 -4.13 -5.36
C ARG A 90 -5.44 -3.18 -5.50
N ALA A 91 -4.20 -3.62 -5.26
CA ALA A 91 -3.01 -2.79 -5.42
C ALA A 91 -2.73 -2.46 -6.90
N TYR A 92 -2.94 -3.41 -7.80
CA TYR A 92 -2.85 -3.16 -9.24
C TYR A 92 -3.92 -2.17 -9.70
N ALA A 93 -5.18 -2.41 -9.33
CA ALA A 93 -6.30 -1.52 -9.67
C ALA A 93 -6.07 -0.10 -9.15
N HIS A 94 -5.52 0.04 -7.95
CA HIS A 94 -5.20 1.33 -7.35
C HIS A 94 -4.10 2.09 -8.10
N LEU A 95 -3.08 1.39 -8.60
CA LEU A 95 -2.04 1.99 -9.44
C LEU A 95 -2.49 2.19 -10.90
N GLY A 96 -3.74 1.85 -11.24
CA GLY A 96 -4.24 1.88 -12.63
C GLY A 96 -3.57 0.85 -13.55
N LEU A 97 -3.00 -0.20 -12.98
CA LEU A 97 -2.28 -1.26 -13.71
C LEU A 97 -3.19 -2.47 -13.92
N ALA A 98 -3.00 -3.15 -15.06
CA ALA A 98 -3.64 -4.44 -15.30
C ALA A 98 -3.01 -5.51 -14.41
N GLU A 99 -3.84 -6.28 -13.70
CA GLU A 99 -3.38 -7.41 -12.89
C GLU A 99 -2.72 -8.46 -13.80
N PRO A 100 -1.53 -8.98 -13.46
CA PRO A 100 -0.95 -10.10 -14.19
C PRO A 100 -1.86 -11.32 -14.04
N PRO A 101 -2.00 -12.17 -15.09
CA PRO A 101 -2.84 -13.36 -15.01
C PRO A 101 -2.40 -14.22 -13.83
N LYS A 102 -3.29 -14.39 -12.86
CA LYS A 102 -3.07 -15.19 -11.66
C LYS A 102 -2.59 -16.58 -12.09
N PRO A 103 -1.44 -17.10 -11.59
CA PRO A 103 -1.02 -18.45 -11.94
C PRO A 103 -2.11 -19.41 -11.47
N ALA A 104 -2.76 -20.08 -12.42
CA ALA A 104 -3.78 -21.08 -12.17
C ALA A 104 -3.14 -22.26 -11.40
N GLY A 105 -3.11 -22.18 -10.06
CA GLY A 105 -2.34 -23.18 -9.30
C GLY A 105 -2.33 -23.10 -7.78
N ALA A 106 -3.07 -22.20 -7.13
CA ALA A 106 -3.30 -22.30 -5.69
C ALA A 106 -4.69 -22.89 -5.42
N GLY A 107 -4.89 -24.13 -5.89
CA GLY A 107 -6.03 -24.93 -5.47
C GLY A 107 -5.94 -25.15 -3.96
N GLN A 108 -6.92 -24.67 -3.21
CA GLN A 108 -7.26 -25.28 -1.94
C GLN A 108 -7.71 -26.71 -2.26
N ALA A 109 -6.76 -27.63 -2.16
CA ALA A 109 -7.03 -29.05 -2.13
C ALA A 109 -8.00 -29.30 -0.97
N ALA A 110 -9.18 -29.80 -1.35
CA ALA A 110 -10.18 -30.50 -0.55
C ALA A 110 -9.92 -30.49 0.97
N LEU A 111 -10.59 -29.58 1.67
CA LEU A 111 -10.64 -29.54 3.13
C LEU A 111 -12.04 -29.95 3.61
N PHE A 112 -12.51 -31.09 3.09
CA PHE A 112 -13.69 -31.81 3.56
C PHE A 112 -13.33 -33.29 3.64
N GLU A 113 -13.07 -33.77 4.85
CA GLU A 113 -13.54 -35.09 5.30
C GLU A 113 -14.79 -34.90 6.15
#